data_AF-A0A2R6E440-F1
#
_entry.id   AF-A0A2R6E440-F1
#
_cell.length_a   1.000
_cell.length_b   1.000
_cell.length_c   1.000
_cell.angle_alpha   90.00
_cell.angle_beta   90.00
_cell.angle_gamma   90.00
#
_symmetry.space_group_name_H-M   'P 1'
#
loop_
_entity.id
_entity.type
_entity.pdbx_description
1 polymer ?
#
loop_
_entity_poly.entity_id
_entity_poly.type
_entity_poly.pdbx_seq_one_letter_code
_entity_poly.pdbx_strand_id
1 'polypeptide(L)' 'KAQRRAYELNRERAAAGIEPLEIHTPPFVTAEDGTGISSTRIRDGEIDAHGRLLE' A
#
# COMPACT_ATOMS: atom_id res chain seq x y z
N LYS A 1 0.51 -2.11 7.44
CA LYS A 1 1.74 -2.95 7.34
C LYS A 1 2.92 -2.18 6.75
N ALA A 2 2.77 -1.53 5.60
CA ALA A 2 3.85 -0.78 4.93
C ALA A 2 4.41 0.38 5.78
N GLN A 3 3.54 1.21 6.35
CA GLN A 3 3.95 2.35 7.17
C GLN A 3 4.81 1.94 8.39
N ARG A 4 4.43 0.85 9.08
CA ARG A 4 5.23 0.31 10.20
C ARG A 4 6.64 -0.08 9.77
N ARG A 5 6.78 -0.76 8.62
CA ARG A 5 8.08 -1.14 8.05
C ARG A 5 8.92 0.07 7.67
N ALA A 6 8.29 1.12 7.13
CA ALA A 6 8.98 2.36 6.80
C ALA A 6 9.57 3.02 8.06
N TYR A 7 8.82 3.04 9.17
CA TYR A 7 9.34 3.53 10.44
C TYR A 7 10.41 2.61 11.05
N GLU A 8 10.28 1.28 10.94
CA GLU A 8 11.32 0.32 11.32
C GLU A 8 12.64 0.61 10.60
N LEU A 9 12.59 0.77 9.27
CA LEU A 9 13.76 1.11 8.46
C LEU A 9 14.40 2.43 8.90
N ASN A 10 13.60 3.48 9.16
CA ASN A 10 14.15 4.75 9.62
C ASN A 10 14.81 4.65 11.00
N ARG A 11 14.33 3.76 11.89
CA ARG A 11 15.03 3.47 13.15
C ARG A 11 16.39 2.82 12.92
N GLU A 12 16.48 1.87 11.99
CA GLU A 12 17.75 1.23 11.63
C GLU A 12 18.73 2.22 10.99
N ARG A 13 18.24 3.11 10.11
CA ARG A 13 19.05 4.19 9.51
C ARG A 13 19.61 5.14 10.57
N ALA A 14 18.76 5.59 11.50
CA ALA A 14 19.18 6.45 12.59
C ALA A 14 20.24 5.76 13.48
N ALA A 15 20.07 4.46 13.79
CA ALA A 15 21.05 3.68 14.55
C ALA A 15 22.40 3.55 13.81
N ALA A 16 22.40 3.60 12.48
CA ALA A 16 23.59 3.59 11.64
C ALA A 16 24.18 5.01 11.38
N GLY A 17 23.60 6.07 11.96
CA GLY A 17 24.03 7.45 11.70
C GLY A 17 23.69 7.97 10.30
N ILE A 18 22.72 7.35 9.63
CA ILE A 18 22.27 7.69 8.27
C ILE A 18 20.96 8.50 8.38
N GLU A 19 20.84 9.54 7.57
CA GLU A 19 19.63 10.38 7.52
C GLU A 19 18.36 9.54 7.24
N PRO A 20 17.26 9.73 7.99
CA PRO A 20 15.98 9.08 7.73
C PRO A 20 15.43 9.39 6.33
N LEU A 21 14.58 8.50 5.83
CA LEU A 21 13.82 8.72 4.60
C LEU A 21 12.50 9.43 4.91
N GLU A 22 12.06 10.30 4.00
CA GLU A 22 10.71 10.85 4.05
C GLU A 22 9.67 9.78 3.67
N ILE A 23 8.58 9.67 4.44
CA ILE A 23 7.55 8.65 4.25
C ILE A 23 6.28 9.31 3.73
N HIS A 24 5.95 9.06 2.45
CA HIS A 24 4.66 9.42 1.87
C HIS A 24 3.76 8.20 1.78
N THR A 25 2.56 8.28 2.35
CA THR A 25 1.54 7.23 2.22
C THR A 25 0.33 7.79 1.48
N PRO A 26 0.13 7.46 0.19
CA PRO A 26 -1.06 7.87 -0.53
C PRO A 26 -2.30 7.13 0.02
N PRO A 27 -3.48 7.74 -0.07
CA PRO A 27 -4.73 7.03 0.23
C PRO A 27 -4.93 5.88 -0.76
N PHE A 28 -5.72 4.88 -0.35
CA PHE A 28 -6.15 3.83 -1.26
C PHE A 28 -7.14 4.36 -2.30
N VAL A 29 -7.03 3.85 -3.52
CA VAL A 29 -8.05 4.02 -4.56
C VAL A 29 -9.13 2.97 -4.34
N THR A 30 -10.38 3.37 -4.55
CA THR A 30 -11.55 2.54 -4.32
C THR A 30 -12.06 1.93 -5.63
N ALA A 31 -12.55 0.70 -5.57
CA ALA A 31 -13.27 0.02 -6.65
C ALA A 31 -14.75 0.47 -6.70
N GLU A 32 -15.51 -0.01 -7.69
CA GLU A 32 -16.92 0.35 -7.88
C GLU A 32 -17.81 0.01 -6.66
N ASP A 33 -17.43 -1.01 -5.90
CA ASP A 33 -18.15 -1.47 -4.71
C ASP A 33 -17.84 -0.67 -3.43
N GLY A 34 -17.03 0.38 -3.53
CA GLY A 34 -16.65 1.17 -2.36
C GLY A 34 -15.53 0.54 -1.52
N THR A 35 -15.03 -0.64 -1.89
CA THR A 35 -13.90 -1.30 -1.23
C THR A 35 -12.59 -0.95 -1.94
N GLY A 36 -11.47 -0.94 -1.23
CA GLY A 36 -10.16 -0.62 -1.82
C GLY A 36 -9.76 -1.56 -2.96
N ILE A 37 -9.14 -1.00 -4.01
CA ILE A 37 -8.46 -1.78 -5.05
C ILE A 37 -7.29 -2.52 -4.40
N SER A 38 -7.14 -3.81 -4.70
CA SER A 38 -5.97 -4.57 -4.28
C SER A 38 -5.60 -5.66 -5.29
N SER A 39 -4.31 -5.99 -5.37
CA SER A 39 -3.81 -7.03 -6.27
C SER A 39 -4.37 -8.42 -5.97
N THR A 40 -4.70 -8.69 -4.70
CA THR A 40 -5.36 -9.94 -4.31
C THR A 40 -6.73 -10.04 -4.97
N ARG A 41 -7.56 -8.99 -4.86
CA ARG A 41 -8.89 -8.95 -5.47
C ARG A 41 -8.83 -9.06 -6.99
N ILE A 42 -7.83 -8.44 -7.62
CA ILE A 42 -7.58 -8.57 -9.07
C ILE A 42 -7.23 -10.02 -9.45
N ARG A 43 -6.31 -10.63 -8.70
CA ARG A 43 -5.86 -12.01 -8.92
C ARG A 43 -6.99 -13.03 -8.71
N ASP A 44 -7.84 -12.79 -7.71
CA ASP A 44 -8.95 -13.67 -7.37
C ASP A 44 -10.18 -13.43 -8.25
N GLY A 45 -10.11 -12.48 -9.19
CA GLY A 45 -11.16 -12.21 -10.17
C GLY A 45 -12.37 -11.47 -9.60
N GLU A 46 -12.22 -10.78 -8.47
CA GLU A 46 -13.30 -9.95 -7.91
C GLU A 46 -13.44 -8.61 -8.63
N ILE A 47 -12.32 -8.04 -9.09
CA ILE A 47 -12.25 -6.77 -9.80
C ILE A 47 -11.19 -6.82 -10.91
N ASP A 48 -11.30 -5.95 -11.91
CA ASP A 48 -10.22 -5.73 -12.86
C ASP A 48 -9.19 -4.69 -12.38
N ALA A 49 -8.16 -4.44 -13.19
CA ALA A 49 -7.10 -3.46 -12.88
C ALA A 49 -7.59 -2.01 -12.74
N HIS A 50 -8.81 -1.70 -13.18
CA HIS A 50 -9.45 -0.40 -13.06
C HIS A 50 -10.44 -0.33 -11.89
N GLY A 51 -10.63 -1.42 -11.15
CA GLY A 51 -11.56 -1.49 -10.02
C GLY A 51 -13.01 -1.76 -10.44
N ARG A 52 -13.25 -2.25 -11.67
CA ARG A 52 -14.57 -2.70 -12.09
C ARG A 52 -14.85 -4.09 -11.55
N LEU A 53 -16.05 -4.34 -11.05
CA LEU A 53 -16.42 -5.66 -10.56
C LEU A 53 -16.41 -6.68 -11.71
N LEU A 54 -15.87 -7.86 -11.43
CA LEU A 54 -15.90 -9.00 -12.32
C LEU A 54 -16.86 -10.03 -11.71
N GLU A 55 -17.87 -10.45 -12.50
CA GLU A 55 -18.83 -11.49 -12.11
C GLU A 55 -18.24 -12.90 -12.18
#